data_AF-A0A0K0D3V6-F1
#
_entry.id   AF-A0A0K0D3V6-F1
#
_cell.length_a   1.000
_cell.length_b   1.000
_cell.length_c   1.000
_cell.angle_alpha   90.00
_cell.angle_beta   90.00
_cell.angle_gamma   90.00
#
_symmetry.space_group_name_H-M   'P 1'
#
loop_
_entity.id
_entity.type
_entity.pdbx_description
1 polymer ?
#
loop_
_entity_poly.entity_id
_entity_poly.type
_entity_poly.pdbx_seq_one_letter_code
_entity_poly.pdbx_strand_id
1 'polypeptide(L)'
;MHLIDALFNLFKQTLQEKTQSQKAAETIEASTQQEKRRRDTKVKRQTPNVMPEVEKVVEEFVKYTTETAGVDGLRKECRIVLDFKPEPGTYSKFEASPHLNRYPEIPCLDETRVVLQPSEGCDNDYIHANKVKMDKLDREFILTQGPKSNTVEDFWRMVFQIDHLDQYDVYTLEVLPDGCSNSMLTKLAHCTTWPGKPGPVTLLCSAGIGRTGTLVAIDAVCNRLFKGFEGKVRK
;
A
#
# COMPACT_ATOMS: atom_id res chain seq x y z
N MET A 1 -15.49 -21.06 9.02
CA MET A 1 -15.29 -21.79 7.76
C MET A 1 -16.08 -21.18 6.59
N HIS A 2 -17.42 -21.11 6.63
CA HIS A 2 -18.24 -20.67 5.47
C HIS A 2 -17.99 -19.25 4.92
N LEU A 3 -17.53 -18.28 5.73
CA LEU A 3 -17.30 -16.90 5.27
C LEU A 3 -15.97 -16.73 4.51
N ILE A 4 -14.95 -17.53 4.87
CA ILE A 4 -13.63 -17.51 4.22
C ILE A 4 -13.76 -18.10 2.81
N ASP A 5 -14.45 -19.22 2.68
CA ASP A 5 -14.74 -19.84 1.39
C ASP A 5 -15.58 -18.91 0.50
N ALA A 6 -16.56 -18.21 1.08
CA ALA A 6 -17.39 -17.25 0.35
C ALA A 6 -16.58 -16.05 -0.17
N LEU A 7 -15.73 -15.44 0.65
CA LEU A 7 -14.89 -14.32 0.25
C LEU A 7 -13.80 -14.73 -0.75
N PHE A 8 -13.20 -15.91 -0.56
CA PHE A 8 -12.23 -16.48 -1.48
C PHE A 8 -12.85 -16.76 -2.86
N ASN A 9 -14.08 -17.30 -2.88
CA ASN A 9 -14.82 -17.54 -4.12
C ASN A 9 -15.25 -16.24 -4.81
N LEU A 10 -15.67 -15.23 -4.05
CA LEU A 10 -16.02 -13.90 -4.58
C LEU A 10 -14.79 -13.22 -5.20
N PHE A 11 -13.63 -13.35 -4.56
CA PHE A 11 -12.37 -12.84 -5.08
C PHE A 11 -11.94 -13.57 -6.37
N LYS A 12 -12.07 -14.91 -6.41
CA LYS A 12 -11.83 -15.69 -7.63
C LYS A 12 -12.77 -15.31 -8.78
N GLN A 13 -14.06 -15.12 -8.51
CA GLN A 13 -15.03 -14.64 -9.51
C GLN A 13 -14.64 -13.25 -10.04
N THR A 14 -14.27 -12.33 -9.14
CA THR A 14 -13.83 -10.97 -9.52
C THR A 14 -12.56 -10.99 -10.40
N LEU A 15 -11.64 -11.94 -10.17
CA LEU A 15 -10.45 -12.10 -11.01
C LEU A 15 -10.80 -12.68 -12.39
N GLN A 16 -11.71 -13.65 -12.46
CA GLN A 16 -12.15 -14.26 -13.72
C GLN A 16 -12.94 -13.28 -14.61
N GLU A 17 -13.81 -12.46 -14.02
CA GLU A 17 -14.57 -11.41 -14.71
C GLU A 17 -13.63 -10.35 -15.32
N LYS A 18 -12.53 -10.01 -14.64
CA LYS A 18 -11.52 -9.07 -15.13
C LYS A 18 -10.73 -9.62 -16.33
N THR A 19 -10.44 -10.92 -16.38
CA THR A 19 -9.77 -11.56 -17.54
C THR A 19 -10.67 -11.56 -18.78
N GLN A 20 -11.98 -11.66 -18.62
CA GLN A 20 -12.94 -11.53 -19.73
C GLN A 20 -13.12 -10.09 -20.18
N SER A 21 -13.14 -9.13 -19.26
CA SER A 21 -13.25 -7.70 -19.59
C SER A 21 -12.00 -7.15 -20.30
N GLN A 22 -10.82 -7.74 -20.09
CA GLN A 22 -9.60 -7.41 -20.82
C GLN A 22 -9.67 -7.77 -22.31
N LYS A 23 -10.27 -8.91 -22.67
CA LYS A 23 -10.49 -9.29 -24.08
C LYS A 23 -11.48 -8.37 -24.79
N ALA A 24 -12.44 -7.78 -24.05
CA ALA A 24 -13.38 -6.81 -24.59
C ALA A 24 -12.75 -5.42 -24.79
N ALA A 25 -11.81 -5.01 -23.92
CA ALA A 25 -11.14 -3.70 -23.99
C ALA A 25 -10.17 -3.58 -25.17
N GLU A 26 -9.50 -4.67 -25.58
CA GLU A 26 -8.63 -4.72 -26.77
C GLU A 26 -9.40 -4.46 -28.08
N THR A 27 -10.72 -4.68 -28.10
CA THR A 27 -11.57 -4.40 -29.28
C THR A 27 -11.95 -2.91 -29.39
N ILE A 28 -11.87 -2.15 -28.28
CA ILE A 28 -12.31 -0.75 -28.22
C ILE A 28 -11.17 0.23 -28.58
N GLU A 29 -9.90 -0.15 -28.36
CA GLU A 29 -8.73 0.70 -28.65
C GLU A 29 -8.58 1.10 -30.13
N ALA A 30 -9.21 0.40 -31.06
CA ALA A 30 -9.26 0.77 -32.47
C ALA A 30 -10.13 2.02 -32.76
N SER A 31 -11.05 2.39 -31.86
CA SER A 31 -12.01 3.50 -32.07
C SER A 31 -11.59 4.84 -31.42
N THR A 32 -10.64 4.81 -30.48
CA THR A 32 -10.33 5.95 -29.61
C THR A 32 -9.39 6.98 -30.24
N GLN A 33 -8.76 6.70 -31.39
CA GLN A 33 -7.87 7.65 -32.06
C GLN A 33 -8.60 8.82 -32.72
N GLN A 34 -9.92 8.72 -32.96
CA GLN A 34 -10.71 9.77 -33.62
C GLN A 34 -11.26 10.84 -32.65
N GLU A 35 -11.35 10.56 -31.34
CA GLU A 35 -11.95 11.48 -30.34
C GLU A 35 -10.96 12.49 -29.71
N LYS A 36 -9.64 12.28 -29.87
CA LYS A 36 -8.61 13.12 -29.23
C LYS A 36 -8.55 14.57 -29.76
N ARG A 37 -9.32 14.92 -30.80
CA ARG A 37 -9.37 16.27 -31.39
C ARG A 37 -10.47 17.20 -30.85
N ARG A 38 -11.29 16.78 -29.87
CA ARG A 38 -12.48 17.57 -29.46
C ARG A 38 -12.54 18.10 -28.02
N ARG A 39 -11.54 17.87 -27.16
CA ARG A 39 -11.61 18.29 -25.73
C ARG A 39 -10.63 19.39 -25.36
N ASP A 40 -10.64 20.48 -26.11
CA ASP A 40 -10.17 21.77 -25.61
C ASP A 40 -11.37 22.56 -25.09
N THR A 41 -11.73 22.36 -23.82
CA THR A 41 -12.62 23.28 -23.12
C THR A 41 -12.02 23.57 -21.76
N LYS A 42 -11.56 24.83 -21.59
CA LYS A 42 -10.94 25.38 -20.38
C LYS A 42 -11.81 25.14 -19.14
N VAL A 43 -11.47 24.13 -18.36
CA VAL A 43 -11.89 24.03 -16.96
C VAL A 43 -11.07 25.06 -16.17
N LYS A 44 -11.72 26.11 -15.65
CA LYS A 44 -11.09 27.05 -14.71
C LYS A 44 -10.71 26.26 -13.44
N ARG A 45 -9.42 25.96 -13.25
CA ARG A 45 -8.87 25.42 -12.00
C ARG A 45 -9.16 26.41 -10.87
N GLN A 46 -10.07 26.06 -9.97
CA GLN A 46 -10.17 26.72 -8.67
C GLN A 46 -8.87 26.41 -7.92
N THR A 47 -8.13 27.45 -7.52
CA THR A 47 -6.95 27.29 -6.66
C THR A 47 -7.41 26.79 -5.29
N PRO A 48 -6.91 25.63 -4.83
CA PRO A 48 -7.26 25.13 -3.51
C PRO A 48 -6.75 26.09 -2.42
N ASN A 49 -7.56 26.31 -1.38
CA ASN A 49 -7.20 27.13 -0.23
C ASN A 49 -6.26 26.32 0.68
N VAL A 50 -4.95 26.47 0.48
CA VAL A 50 -3.90 25.82 1.28
C VAL A 50 -3.53 26.74 2.45
N MET A 51 -3.24 26.17 3.62
CA MET A 51 -2.80 26.97 4.78
C MET A 51 -1.44 27.64 4.47
N PRO A 52 -1.24 28.93 4.82
CA PRO A 52 0.01 29.63 4.53
C PRO A 52 1.26 28.94 5.07
N GLU A 53 1.14 28.25 6.21
CA GLU A 53 2.24 27.49 6.80
C GLU A 53 2.62 26.26 5.96
N VAL A 54 1.63 25.56 5.37
CA VAL A 54 1.87 24.44 4.46
C VAL A 54 2.51 24.94 3.16
N GLU A 55 2.01 26.06 2.63
CA GLU A 55 2.57 26.69 1.43
C GLU A 55 4.05 27.04 1.65
N LYS A 56 4.38 27.66 2.78
CA LYS A 56 5.76 27.98 3.15
C LYS A 56 6.66 26.75 3.23
N VAL A 57 6.21 25.66 3.88
CA VAL A 57 7.00 24.41 3.97
C VAL A 57 7.23 23.80 2.60
N VAL A 58 6.21 23.82 1.73
CA VAL A 58 6.32 23.31 0.36
C VAL A 58 7.26 24.17 -0.47
N GLU A 59 7.19 25.50 -0.35
CA GLU A 59 8.12 26.43 -1.02
C GLU A 59 9.57 26.21 -0.57
N GLU A 60 9.82 26.07 0.73
CA GLU A 60 11.14 25.75 1.27
C GLU A 60 11.67 24.42 0.73
N PHE A 61 10.81 23.40 0.66
CA PHE A 61 11.16 22.10 0.08
C PHE A 61 11.47 22.20 -1.43
N VAL A 62 10.66 22.93 -2.20
CA VAL A 62 10.90 23.14 -3.63
C VAL A 62 12.25 23.85 -3.81
N LYS A 63 12.48 24.94 -3.09
CA LYS A 63 13.75 25.67 -3.14
C LYS A 63 14.94 24.78 -2.80
N TYR A 64 14.83 23.98 -1.74
CA TYR A 64 15.88 23.03 -1.37
C TYR A 64 16.18 22.03 -2.49
N THR A 65 15.13 21.38 -3.03
CA THR A 65 15.27 20.34 -4.05
C THR A 65 15.79 20.89 -5.38
N THR A 66 15.41 22.11 -5.78
CA THR A 66 15.79 22.68 -7.07
C THR A 66 17.07 23.51 -7.05
N GLU A 67 17.34 24.24 -5.96
CA GLU A 67 18.44 25.20 -5.89
C GLU A 67 19.62 24.73 -5.01
N THR A 68 19.34 23.97 -3.95
CA THR A 68 20.38 23.62 -2.95
C THR A 68 20.93 22.21 -3.16
N ALA A 69 20.07 21.20 -3.10
CA ALA A 69 20.47 19.80 -3.25
C ALA A 69 20.64 19.43 -4.73
N GLY A 70 19.68 19.83 -5.56
CA GLY A 70 19.58 19.34 -6.94
C GLY A 70 19.42 17.82 -7.01
N VAL A 71 19.44 17.27 -8.22
CA VAL A 71 19.28 15.82 -8.44
C VAL A 71 20.39 15.02 -7.74
N ASP A 72 21.63 15.51 -7.77
CA ASP A 72 22.76 14.78 -7.20
C ASP A 72 22.78 14.83 -5.67
N GLY A 73 22.31 15.91 -5.04
CA GLY A 73 22.08 15.97 -3.59
C GLY A 73 21.02 14.97 -3.16
N LEU A 74 19.89 14.93 -3.86
CA LEU A 74 18.81 13.96 -3.57
C LEU A 74 19.26 12.50 -3.74
N ARG A 75 20.13 12.23 -4.72
CA ARG A 75 20.74 10.89 -4.87
C ARG A 75 21.63 10.52 -3.69
N LYS A 76 22.38 11.47 -3.14
CA LYS A 76 23.21 11.25 -1.95
C LYS A 76 22.35 10.98 -0.72
N GLU A 77 21.29 11.76 -0.50
CA GLU A 77 20.34 11.52 0.58
C GLU A 77 19.66 10.16 0.46
N CYS A 78 19.20 9.80 -0.74
CA CYS A 78 18.63 8.48 -1.01
C CYS A 78 19.64 7.37 -0.71
N ARG A 79 20.93 7.55 -1.05
CA ARG A 79 21.98 6.57 -0.73
C ARG A 79 22.11 6.34 0.77
N ILE A 80 22.07 7.39 1.59
CA ILE A 80 22.14 7.27 3.05
C ILE A 80 21.02 6.35 3.57
N VAL A 81 19.81 6.50 3.04
CA VAL A 81 18.66 5.65 3.40
C VAL A 81 18.84 4.22 2.89
N LEU A 82 19.41 4.03 1.70
CA LEU A 82 19.67 2.69 1.13
C LEU A 82 20.76 1.92 1.88
N ASP A 83 21.72 2.63 2.48
CA ASP A 83 22.80 2.02 3.26
C ASP A 83 22.37 1.72 4.71
N PHE A 84 21.18 2.17 5.11
CA PHE A 84 20.63 1.90 6.44
C PHE A 84 20.35 0.41 6.63
N LYS A 85 20.81 -0.13 7.76
CA LYS A 85 20.49 -1.49 8.20
C LYS A 85 19.75 -1.43 9.54
N PRO A 86 18.56 -2.05 9.62
CA PRO A 86 17.83 -2.13 10.88
C PRO A 86 18.58 -3.02 11.88
N GLU A 87 18.52 -2.66 13.17
CA GLU A 87 19.06 -3.44 14.29
C GLU A 87 17.87 -4.03 15.08
N PRO A 88 17.89 -5.32 15.49
CA PRO A 88 19.02 -6.25 15.40
C PRO A 88 19.19 -6.89 14.00
N GLY A 89 18.32 -6.56 13.04
CA GLY A 89 18.49 -6.98 11.63
C GLY A 89 18.47 -8.49 11.43
N THR A 90 17.73 -9.22 12.27
CA THR A 90 17.63 -10.68 12.24
C THR A 90 16.54 -11.14 11.27
N TYR A 91 16.80 -12.25 10.58
CA TYR A 91 15.95 -12.81 9.52
C TYR A 91 15.72 -14.32 9.67
N SER A 92 15.84 -14.88 10.87
CA SER A 92 15.86 -16.33 11.10
C SER A 92 14.59 -17.03 10.60
N LYS A 93 13.41 -16.42 10.79
CA LYS A 93 12.16 -17.00 10.28
C LYS A 93 12.04 -16.92 8.76
N PHE A 94 12.55 -15.83 8.18
CA PHE A 94 12.64 -15.66 6.74
C PHE A 94 13.55 -16.72 6.10
N GLU A 95 14.74 -16.92 6.66
CA GLU A 95 15.73 -17.90 6.20
C GLU A 95 15.25 -19.35 6.34
N ALA A 96 14.48 -19.66 7.40
CA ALA A 96 13.88 -20.97 7.60
C ALA A 96 12.70 -21.26 6.64
N SER A 97 12.14 -20.24 6.00
CA SER A 97 10.89 -20.33 5.23
C SER A 97 11.00 -19.90 3.76
N PRO A 98 12.03 -20.33 2.99
CA PRO A 98 12.29 -19.81 1.65
C PRO A 98 11.13 -20.06 0.67
N HIS A 99 10.38 -21.14 0.85
CA HIS A 99 9.23 -21.49 0.02
C HIS A 99 8.02 -20.54 0.21
N LEU A 100 7.97 -19.79 1.30
CA LEU A 100 6.93 -18.79 1.60
C LEU A 100 7.32 -17.39 1.09
N ASN A 101 8.58 -17.19 0.69
CA ASN A 101 9.10 -15.91 0.22
C ASN A 101 8.96 -15.81 -1.32
N ARG A 102 8.55 -14.66 -1.84
CA ARG A 102 8.47 -14.39 -3.28
C ARG A 102 9.83 -14.04 -3.88
N TYR A 103 10.64 -13.29 -3.13
CA TYR A 103 11.94 -12.77 -3.53
C TYR A 103 12.99 -13.10 -2.46
N PRO A 104 13.97 -13.97 -2.74
CA PRO A 104 15.03 -14.33 -1.78
C PRO A 104 15.90 -13.14 -1.34
N GLU A 105 15.99 -12.11 -2.16
CA GLU A 105 16.78 -10.90 -1.94
C GLU A 105 16.08 -9.85 -1.06
N ILE A 106 14.79 -10.05 -0.75
CA ILE A 106 13.98 -9.13 0.06
C ILE A 106 13.72 -9.76 1.44
N PRO A 107 14.53 -9.44 2.46
CA PRO A 107 14.42 -10.05 3.77
C PRO A 107 13.17 -9.57 4.53
N CYS A 108 12.63 -10.42 5.41
CA CYS A 108 11.57 -10.09 6.35
C CYS A 108 12.15 -10.06 7.77
N LEU A 109 12.06 -8.91 8.44
CA LEU A 109 12.65 -8.69 9.78
C LEU A 109 11.93 -9.50 10.84
N ASP A 110 12.66 -10.22 11.70
CA ASP A 110 12.04 -10.99 12.77
C ASP A 110 11.36 -10.10 13.82
N GLU A 111 11.94 -8.95 14.14
CA GLU A 111 11.46 -8.07 15.22
C GLU A 111 10.05 -7.53 14.94
N THR A 112 9.79 -7.15 13.69
CA THR A 112 8.53 -6.50 13.30
C THR A 112 7.64 -7.39 12.45
N ARG A 113 7.99 -8.67 12.24
CA ARG A 113 7.17 -9.57 11.41
C ARG A 113 5.78 -9.73 12.00
N VAL A 114 4.80 -9.92 11.14
CA VAL A 114 3.50 -10.40 11.58
C VAL A 114 3.61 -11.88 11.93
N VAL A 115 3.24 -12.22 13.17
CA VAL A 115 3.19 -13.60 13.65
C VAL A 115 1.77 -14.11 13.47
N LEU A 116 1.60 -15.21 12.72
CA LEU A 116 0.29 -15.82 12.52
C LEU A 116 -0.12 -16.60 13.77
N GLN A 117 -1.38 -16.45 14.17
CA GLN A 117 -1.97 -17.27 15.23
C GLN A 117 -2.13 -18.72 14.74
N PRO A 118 -1.94 -19.72 15.63
CA PRO A 118 -2.20 -21.12 15.29
C PRO A 118 -3.62 -21.34 14.79
N SER A 119 -3.79 -22.28 13.86
CA SER A 119 -5.10 -22.69 13.33
C SER A 119 -5.20 -24.21 13.29
N GLU A 120 -6.42 -24.76 13.25
CA GLU A 120 -6.64 -26.21 13.27
C GLU A 120 -5.81 -26.92 12.17
N GLY A 121 -4.82 -27.71 12.58
CA GLY A 121 -3.96 -28.46 11.67
C GLY A 121 -2.84 -27.66 10.99
N CYS A 122 -2.65 -26.38 11.34
CA CYS A 122 -1.57 -25.55 10.78
C CYS A 122 -0.89 -24.70 11.87
N ASP A 123 0.35 -25.09 12.19
CA ASP A 123 1.22 -24.43 13.17
C ASP A 123 2.19 -23.42 12.50
N ASN A 124 1.98 -23.07 11.22
CA ASN A 124 2.81 -22.07 10.56
C ASN A 124 2.57 -20.68 11.16
N ASP A 125 3.58 -20.11 11.81
CA ASP A 125 3.54 -18.76 12.39
C ASP A 125 4.11 -17.68 11.47
N TYR A 126 4.55 -18.05 10.26
CA TYR A 126 5.28 -17.17 9.35
C TYR A 126 4.48 -16.77 8.12
N ILE A 127 4.45 -15.46 7.88
CA ILE A 127 4.09 -14.82 6.61
C ILE A 127 5.10 -13.69 6.35
N HIS A 128 5.43 -13.45 5.07
CA HIS A 128 6.33 -12.37 4.68
C HIS A 128 5.60 -11.02 4.73
N ALA A 129 5.46 -10.50 5.94
CA ALA A 129 4.82 -9.23 6.25
C ALA A 129 5.45 -8.60 7.50
N ASN A 130 5.66 -7.28 7.49
CA ASN A 130 6.19 -6.52 8.61
C ASN A 130 5.26 -5.39 9.01
N LYS A 131 5.13 -5.17 10.34
CA LYS A 131 4.49 -4.00 10.91
C LYS A 131 5.41 -2.79 10.81
N VAL A 132 4.87 -1.68 10.34
CA VAL A 132 5.60 -0.42 10.18
C VAL A 132 4.82 0.67 10.88
N LYS A 133 5.47 1.26 11.89
CA LYS A 133 4.97 2.42 12.63
C LYS A 133 5.93 3.57 12.43
N MET A 134 5.38 4.73 12.07
CA MET A 134 6.17 5.96 11.93
C MET A 134 5.88 6.89 13.09
N ASP A 135 6.92 7.60 13.54
CA ASP A 135 6.78 8.62 14.57
C ASP A 135 5.77 9.69 14.15
N LYS A 136 4.93 10.09 15.10
CA LYS A 136 3.89 11.14 14.94
C LYS A 136 2.74 10.77 14.00
N LEU A 137 2.70 9.54 13.49
CA LEU A 137 1.53 9.01 12.81
C LEU A 137 0.73 8.13 13.78
N ASP A 138 -0.56 8.43 13.92
CA ASP A 138 -1.46 7.71 14.83
C ASP A 138 -1.94 6.35 14.26
N ARG A 139 -1.34 5.90 13.15
CA ARG A 139 -1.71 4.69 12.39
C ARG A 139 -0.50 3.79 12.17
N GLU A 140 -0.72 2.49 12.29
CA GLU A 140 0.23 1.42 11.93
C GLU A 140 -0.04 0.91 10.50
N PHE A 141 1.00 0.49 9.80
CA PHE A 141 0.89 -0.18 8.51
C PHE A 141 1.40 -1.60 8.59
N ILE A 142 0.88 -2.46 7.72
CA ILE A 142 1.40 -3.80 7.50
C ILE A 142 1.81 -3.88 6.04
N LEU A 143 3.11 -4.02 5.81
CA LEU A 143 3.66 -4.13 4.46
C LEU A 143 3.93 -5.60 4.19
N THR A 144 3.31 -6.14 3.15
CA THR A 144 3.40 -7.56 2.79
C THR A 144 3.70 -7.74 1.31
N GLN A 145 4.39 -8.84 0.98
CA GLN A 145 4.52 -9.26 -0.41
C GLN A 145 3.14 -9.64 -1.00
N GLY A 146 3.03 -9.62 -2.33
CA GLY A 146 1.87 -10.17 -3.02
C GLY A 146 1.77 -11.68 -2.76
N PRO A 147 0.62 -12.20 -2.28
CA PRO A 147 0.50 -13.59 -1.87
C PRO A 147 0.82 -14.55 -3.02
N LYS A 148 1.54 -15.63 -2.72
CA LYS A 148 1.82 -16.74 -3.62
C LYS A 148 0.66 -17.73 -3.57
N SER A 149 0.57 -18.65 -4.52
CA SER A 149 -0.44 -19.71 -4.51
C SER A 149 -0.46 -20.51 -3.20
N ASN A 150 0.72 -20.76 -2.62
CA ASN A 150 0.89 -21.47 -1.35
C ASN A 150 0.82 -20.60 -0.09
N THR A 151 0.55 -19.30 -0.20
CA THR A 151 0.45 -18.38 0.95
C THR A 151 -0.84 -17.56 0.95
N VAL A 152 -1.82 -17.89 0.09
CA VAL A 152 -3.10 -17.16 0.03
C VAL A 152 -3.89 -17.36 1.32
N GLU A 153 -3.92 -18.58 1.87
CA GLU A 153 -4.60 -18.87 3.13
C GLU A 153 -3.94 -18.16 4.31
N ASP A 154 -2.61 -18.19 4.38
CA ASP A 154 -1.84 -17.45 5.38
C ASP A 154 -2.09 -15.93 5.29
N PHE A 155 -2.21 -15.39 4.08
CA PHE A 155 -2.55 -13.97 3.86
C PHE A 155 -3.93 -13.63 4.41
N TRP A 156 -4.94 -14.44 4.15
CA TRP A 156 -6.26 -14.21 4.72
C TRP A 156 -6.28 -14.44 6.23
N ARG A 157 -5.55 -15.44 6.75
CA ARG A 157 -5.37 -15.65 8.20
C ARG A 157 -4.77 -14.41 8.85
N MET A 158 -3.77 -13.81 8.22
CA MET A 158 -3.17 -12.54 8.63
C MET A 158 -4.22 -11.43 8.67
N VAL A 159 -4.98 -11.22 7.60
CA VAL A 159 -6.01 -10.16 7.52
C VAL A 159 -7.05 -10.34 8.62
N PHE A 160 -7.63 -11.54 8.75
CA PHE A 160 -8.67 -11.79 9.75
C PHE A 160 -8.18 -11.65 11.19
N GLN A 161 -6.95 -12.11 11.51
CA GLN A 161 -6.44 -11.95 12.88
C GLN A 161 -6.18 -10.48 13.24
N ILE A 162 -5.88 -9.64 12.25
CA ILE A 162 -5.72 -8.20 12.43
C ILE A 162 -7.09 -7.56 12.66
N ASP A 163 -8.09 -7.92 11.83
CA ASP A 163 -9.46 -7.42 11.95
C ASP A 163 -10.11 -7.73 13.31
N HIS A 164 -9.72 -8.84 13.95
CA HIS A 164 -10.23 -9.20 15.27
C HIS A 164 -9.65 -8.37 16.41
N LEU A 165 -8.54 -7.64 16.19
CA LEU A 165 -7.90 -6.81 17.21
C LEU A 165 -8.34 -5.34 17.14
N ASP A 166 -8.70 -4.84 15.96
CA ASP A 166 -9.05 -3.44 15.76
C ASP A 166 -10.40 -3.31 15.01
N GLN A 167 -11.36 -2.63 15.63
CA GLN A 167 -12.77 -2.53 15.24
C GLN A 167 -13.07 -1.81 13.88
N TYR A 168 -12.07 -1.60 13.01
CA TYR A 168 -12.14 -0.90 11.72
C TYR A 168 -10.87 -1.07 10.89
N ASP A 169 -11.01 -1.60 9.66
CA ASP A 169 -9.86 -1.82 8.77
C ASP A 169 -10.04 -1.16 7.39
N VAL A 170 -8.94 -0.60 6.91
CA VAL A 170 -8.85 0.00 5.57
C VAL A 170 -7.70 -0.69 4.86
N TYR A 171 -8.02 -1.56 3.91
CA TYR A 171 -7.06 -2.17 3.01
C TYR A 171 -6.84 -1.25 1.81
N THR A 172 -5.58 -1.04 1.41
CA THR A 172 -5.27 -0.49 0.10
C THR A 172 -4.49 -1.53 -0.68
N LEU A 173 -5.21 -2.24 -1.54
CA LEU A 173 -4.68 -3.29 -2.40
C LEU A 173 -4.20 -2.65 -3.69
N GLU A 174 -2.89 -2.66 -3.92
CA GLU A 174 -2.37 -2.39 -5.25
C GLU A 174 -2.44 -3.68 -6.07
N VAL A 175 -3.45 -3.79 -6.94
CA VAL A 175 -3.56 -4.93 -7.86
C VAL A 175 -2.84 -4.58 -9.15
N LEU A 176 -1.87 -5.41 -9.52
CA LEU A 176 -1.04 -5.21 -10.68
C LEU A 176 -1.22 -6.37 -11.64
N PRO A 177 -1.58 -6.09 -12.90
CA PRO A 177 -1.23 -6.97 -14.00
C PRO A 177 0.30 -7.00 -14.13
N ASP A 178 0.88 -8.19 -14.33
CA ASP A 178 2.32 -8.31 -14.61
C ASP A 178 2.70 -7.43 -15.81
N GLY A 179 3.79 -6.66 -15.69
CA GLY A 179 4.41 -5.93 -16.80
C GLY A 179 3.88 -4.53 -17.11
N CYS A 180 3.00 -3.94 -16.29
CA CYS A 180 2.49 -2.58 -16.52
C CYS A 180 2.78 -1.58 -15.38
N SER A 181 3.02 -0.33 -15.74
CA SER A 181 3.10 0.84 -14.84
C SER A 181 1.72 1.40 -14.43
N ASN A 182 0.63 0.82 -14.95
CA ASN A 182 -0.73 1.16 -14.55
C ASN A 182 -1.08 0.46 -13.23
N SER A 183 -1.09 1.22 -12.13
CA SER A 183 -1.57 0.75 -10.83
C SER A 183 -3.06 1.04 -10.66
N MET A 184 -3.85 0.01 -10.31
CA MET A 184 -5.16 0.22 -9.73
C MET A 184 -5.04 0.09 -8.21
N LEU A 185 -5.08 1.23 -7.53
CA LEU A 185 -5.22 1.29 -6.09
C LEU A 185 -6.69 0.96 -5.74
N THR A 186 -6.93 -0.26 -5.28
CA THR A 186 -8.23 -0.68 -4.77
C THR A 186 -8.23 -0.51 -3.27
N LYS A 187 -8.92 0.52 -2.77
CA LYS A 187 -9.13 0.69 -1.33
C LYS A 187 -10.36 -0.11 -0.92
N LEU A 188 -10.16 -1.25 -0.25
CA LEU A 188 -11.24 -1.99 0.39
C LEU A 188 -11.29 -1.50 1.84
N ALA A 189 -12.35 -0.82 2.26
CA ALA A 189 -12.55 -0.50 3.67
C ALA A 189 -13.63 -1.43 4.21
N HIS A 190 -13.28 -2.25 5.19
CA HIS A 190 -14.24 -3.12 5.88
C HIS A 190 -14.43 -2.57 7.29
N CYS A 191 -15.59 -1.97 7.52
CA CYS A 191 -15.94 -1.35 8.79
C CYS A 191 -17.02 -2.19 9.46
N THR A 192 -16.66 -2.93 10.51
CA THR A 192 -17.62 -3.67 11.33
C THR A 192 -18.24 -2.79 12.42
N THR A 193 -17.54 -1.72 12.82
CA THR A 193 -18.01 -0.66 13.74
C THR A 193 -17.32 0.68 13.42
N TRP A 194 -17.85 1.81 13.95
CA TRP A 194 -17.20 3.12 13.82
C TRP A 194 -16.18 3.29 14.96
N PRO A 195 -14.88 3.31 14.70
CA PRO A 195 -13.90 3.32 15.77
C PRO A 195 -13.60 4.76 16.22
N GLY A 196 -13.17 4.92 17.47
CA GLY A 196 -12.57 6.18 17.93
C GLY A 196 -11.13 6.39 17.43
N LYS A 197 -10.49 5.36 16.87
CA LYS A 197 -9.12 5.38 16.33
C LYS A 197 -9.01 4.51 15.06
N PRO A 198 -8.22 4.90 14.06
CA PRO A 198 -8.02 4.08 12.87
C PRO A 198 -7.20 2.81 13.17
N GLY A 199 -7.67 1.64 12.73
CA GLY A 199 -6.90 0.39 12.74
C GLY A 199 -5.73 0.37 11.73
N PRO A 200 -4.91 -0.69 11.74
CA PRO A 200 -3.76 -0.81 10.85
C PRO A 200 -4.19 -0.88 9.37
N VAL A 201 -3.30 -0.47 8.48
CA VAL A 201 -3.53 -0.51 7.02
C VAL A 201 -2.58 -1.53 6.40
N THR A 202 -3.14 -2.61 5.88
CA THR A 202 -2.39 -3.58 5.09
C THR A 202 -2.20 -3.05 3.66
N LEU A 203 -0.93 -2.94 3.27
CA LEU A 203 -0.49 -2.53 1.94
C LEU A 203 0.33 -3.64 1.31
N LEU A 204 0.06 -3.90 0.03
CA LEU A 204 0.82 -4.87 -0.74
C LEU A 204 1.08 -4.38 -2.16
N CYS A 205 2.20 -4.82 -2.71
CA CYS A 205 2.49 -4.74 -4.14
C CYS A 205 3.04 -6.12 -4.58
N SER A 206 4.12 -6.17 -5.36
CA SER A 206 4.82 -7.44 -5.61
C SER A 206 5.71 -7.84 -4.42
N ALA A 207 6.76 -7.07 -4.15
CA ALA A 207 7.71 -7.35 -3.07
C ALA A 207 7.32 -6.74 -1.71
N GLY A 208 6.34 -5.84 -1.67
CA GLY A 208 5.89 -5.19 -0.43
C GLY A 208 6.77 -4.03 0.08
N ILE A 209 7.82 -3.63 -0.64
CA ILE A 209 8.77 -2.59 -0.17
C ILE A 209 8.82 -1.30 -1.02
N GLY A 210 8.66 -1.39 -2.35
CA GLY A 210 8.88 -0.25 -3.26
C GLY A 210 7.72 0.75 -3.26
N ARG A 211 6.71 0.49 -4.08
CA ARG A 211 5.49 1.32 -4.15
C ARG A 211 4.75 1.38 -2.84
N THR A 212 4.71 0.24 -2.14
CA THR A 212 4.17 0.14 -0.78
C THR A 212 4.84 1.14 0.16
N GLY A 213 6.18 1.21 0.19
CA GLY A 213 6.92 2.20 0.99
C GLY A 213 6.69 3.64 0.51
N THR A 214 6.56 3.86 -0.80
CA THR A 214 6.25 5.20 -1.35
C THR A 214 4.89 5.72 -0.89
N LEU A 215 3.87 4.86 -0.87
CA LEU A 215 2.53 5.23 -0.38
C LEU A 215 2.56 5.58 1.11
N VAL A 216 3.28 4.78 1.91
CA VAL A 216 3.47 5.07 3.35
C VAL A 216 4.15 6.42 3.54
N ALA A 217 5.22 6.71 2.79
CA ALA A 217 5.94 7.98 2.89
C ALA A 217 5.05 9.18 2.51
N ILE A 218 4.26 9.06 1.43
CA ILE A 218 3.31 10.09 1.02
C ILE A 218 2.24 10.30 2.09
N ASP A 219 1.66 9.23 2.63
CA ASP A 219 0.66 9.31 3.71
C ASP A 219 1.25 9.98 4.95
N ALA A 220 2.49 9.66 5.33
CA ALA A 220 3.19 10.29 6.45
C ALA A 220 3.32 11.81 6.25
N VAL A 221 3.77 12.22 5.06
CA VAL A 221 3.99 13.63 4.74
C VAL A 221 2.66 14.37 4.69
N CYS A 222 1.63 13.81 4.04
CA CYS A 222 0.30 14.40 4.00
C CYS A 222 -0.30 14.54 5.40
N ASN A 223 -0.22 13.50 6.24
CA ASN A 223 -0.72 13.58 7.62
C ASN A 223 0.03 14.58 8.48
N ARG A 224 1.32 14.82 8.21
CA ARG A 224 2.11 15.85 8.91
C ARG A 224 1.81 17.26 8.42
N LEU A 225 1.69 17.45 7.10
CA LEU A 225 1.43 18.76 6.50
C LEU A 225 -0.01 19.23 6.75
N PHE A 226 -0.99 18.33 6.70
CA PHE A 226 -2.40 18.68 6.75
C PHE A 226 -3.09 18.32 8.08
N LYS A 227 -2.33 18.04 9.15
CA LYS A 227 -2.89 17.74 10.48
C LYS A 227 -3.76 18.91 10.96
N GLY A 228 -5.04 18.67 11.23
CA GLY A 228 -5.99 19.69 11.69
C GLY A 228 -6.77 20.41 10.58
N PHE A 229 -6.64 20.01 9.31
CA PHE A 229 -7.46 20.55 8.22
C PHE A 229 -8.85 19.87 8.18
N GLU A 230 -9.87 20.56 8.70
CA GLU A 230 -11.25 20.23 8.36
C GLU A 230 -11.54 20.72 6.93
N GLY A 231 -11.45 19.81 5.97
CA GLY A 231 -11.93 20.10 4.63
C GLY A 231 -13.40 20.51 4.69
N LYS A 232 -13.73 21.73 4.25
CA LYS A 232 -15.13 22.11 4.03
C LYS A 232 -15.71 21.20 2.96
N VAL A 233 -16.37 20.12 3.37
CA VAL A 233 -17.25 19.35 2.49
C VAL A 233 -18.33 20.32 2.07
N ARG A 234 -18.33 20.72 0.79
CA ARG A 234 -19.47 21.45 0.22
C ARG A 234 -20.68 20.53 0.34
N LYS A 235 -21.64 20.92 1.18
CA LYS A 235 -22.99 20.34 1.19
C LYS A 235 -23.66 20.58 -0.15
#